data_AF-A0A9E5I576-F1
#
_entry.id   AF-A0A9E5I576-F1
#
_cell.length_a   1.000
_cell.length_b   1.000
_cell.length_c   1.000
_cell.angle_alpha   90.00
_cell.angle_beta   90.00
_cell.angle_gamma   90.00
#
_symmetry.space_group_name_H-M   'P 1'
#
loop_
_entity.id
_entity.type
_entity.pdbx_description
1 polymer ?
#
loop_
_entity_poly.entity_id
_entity_poly.type
_entity_poly.pdbx_seq_one_letter_code
_entity_poly.pdbx_strand_id
1 'polypeptide(L)'
;MRRILLLVGMWMLGSAFGMAELGKSLADLKILKNLAVVRETLLYNRTFVLAVAEDKATAGRQAQYLFLSGECLQIRYFSGSKPWTEERAREVWKEEFGDLPGRKTEQENVVLFEGTNGEEMVMGKGKYGPALLIQSPRMTKIRNLWVEGQPPEFQMRRENDLDFSLWGFGPAAEDGDAK
;
A
#
# COMPACT_ATOMS: atom_id res chain seq x y z
N MET A 1 43.97 -37.65 -13.15
CA MET A 1 42.58 -37.61 -13.67
C MET A 1 41.75 -38.71 -13.04
N ARG A 2 40.81 -38.38 -12.16
CA ARG A 2 39.61 -39.20 -11.90
C ARG A 2 38.60 -38.42 -11.05
N ARG A 3 37.60 -37.92 -11.77
CA ARG A 3 36.16 -37.79 -11.45
C ARG A 3 35.73 -36.97 -10.22
N ILE A 4 35.21 -35.81 -10.59
CA ILE A 4 34.32 -34.87 -9.90
C ILE A 4 32.98 -35.54 -9.52
N LEU A 5 32.29 -34.93 -8.54
CA LEU A 5 30.88 -35.07 -8.13
C LEU A 5 30.55 -36.07 -7.00
N LEU A 6 30.45 -35.53 -5.79
CA LEU A 6 29.37 -35.86 -4.85
C LEU A 6 28.87 -34.54 -4.24
N LEU A 7 27.91 -33.92 -4.93
CA LEU A 7 27.15 -32.75 -4.48
C LEU A 7 25.69 -33.04 -4.84
N VAL A 8 25.03 -33.95 -4.10
CA VAL A 8 23.59 -34.20 -4.20
C VAL A 8 23.07 -34.63 -2.83
N GLY A 9 22.09 -33.88 -2.31
CA GLY A 9 21.42 -34.11 -1.03
C GLY A 9 21.63 -32.88 -0.14
N MET A 10 20.77 -31.88 -0.10
CA MET A 10 19.34 -31.99 0.15
C MET A 10 18.67 -30.69 -0.35
N TRP A 11 18.08 -30.75 -1.54
CA TRP A 11 17.18 -29.72 -2.05
C TRP A 11 15.77 -30.02 -1.53
N MET A 12 14.98 -28.96 -1.32
CA MET A 12 13.54 -28.96 -0.98
C MET A 12 13.18 -29.20 0.49
N LEU A 13 13.64 -28.32 1.39
CA LEU A 13 12.74 -27.86 2.45
C LEU A 13 11.94 -26.71 1.87
N GLY A 14 10.63 -26.94 1.77
CA GLY A 14 9.68 -26.14 1.01
C GLY A 14 9.82 -24.65 1.26
N SER A 15 10.17 -23.93 0.20
CA SER A 15 9.76 -22.55 0.03
C SER A 15 8.24 -22.56 0.00
N ALA A 16 7.60 -22.36 1.17
CA ALA A 16 6.32 -21.71 1.17
C ALA A 16 6.59 -20.36 0.51
N PHE A 17 6.27 -20.26 -0.79
CA PHE A 17 6.08 -18.97 -1.43
C PHE A 17 4.89 -18.36 -0.68
N GLY A 18 5.19 -17.67 0.43
CA GLY A 18 4.23 -16.83 1.10
C GLY A 18 3.79 -15.83 0.06
N MET A 19 2.60 -16.03 -0.50
CA MET A 19 1.96 -14.99 -1.27
C MET A 19 1.83 -13.81 -0.31
N ALA A 20 2.36 -12.66 -0.69
CA ALA A 20 2.19 -11.45 0.09
C ALA A 20 0.69 -11.18 0.30
N GLU A 21 0.32 -10.56 1.43
CA GLU A 21 -1.09 -10.35 1.77
C GLU A 21 -1.86 -9.56 0.69
N LEU A 22 -1.18 -8.68 -0.04
CA LEU A 22 -1.74 -7.94 -1.17
C LEU A 22 -1.22 -8.41 -2.54
N GLY A 23 -0.73 -9.65 -2.65
CA GLY A 23 -0.25 -10.22 -3.92
C GLY A 23 1.05 -9.60 -4.48
N LYS A 24 1.66 -8.64 -3.79
CA LYS A 24 2.93 -7.99 -4.18
C LYS A 24 4.07 -8.39 -3.27
N SER A 25 5.16 -8.94 -3.81
CA SER A 25 6.39 -9.14 -3.05
C SER A 25 7.38 -7.99 -3.28
N LEU A 26 8.22 -7.71 -2.27
CA LEU A 26 9.27 -6.70 -2.41
C LEU A 26 10.32 -7.12 -3.45
N ALA A 27 10.55 -8.43 -3.60
CA ALA A 27 11.48 -8.97 -4.59
C ALA A 27 11.01 -8.66 -6.02
N ASP A 28 9.73 -8.84 -6.31
CA ASP A 28 9.15 -8.54 -7.63
C ASP A 28 9.30 -7.04 -7.96
N LEU A 29 9.04 -6.17 -6.99
CA LEU A 29 9.19 -4.72 -7.18
C LEU A 29 10.65 -4.29 -7.38
N LYS A 30 11.60 -4.94 -6.68
CA LYS A 30 13.04 -4.68 -6.84
C LYS A 30 13.57 -4.99 -8.24
N ILE A 31 12.91 -5.90 -8.96
CA ILE A 31 13.26 -6.25 -10.34
C ILE A 31 12.68 -5.24 -11.34
N LEU A 32 11.69 -4.42 -10.94
CA LEU A 32 11.10 -3.41 -11.80
C LEU A 32 12.08 -2.25 -12.05
N LYS A 33 12.23 -1.87 -13.32
CA LYS A 33 13.12 -0.77 -13.76
C LYS A 33 12.67 0.63 -13.31
N ASN A 34 11.51 0.76 -12.69
CA ASN A 34 10.92 2.05 -12.29
C ASN A 34 10.83 2.24 -10.77
N LEU A 35 11.55 1.42 -10.00
CA LEU A 35 11.63 1.59 -8.56
C LEU A 35 12.55 2.78 -8.23
N ALA A 36 12.01 3.82 -7.62
CA ALA A 36 12.71 5.05 -7.33
C ALA A 36 13.33 5.06 -5.92
N VAL A 37 12.66 4.46 -4.93
CA VAL A 37 13.07 4.51 -3.52
C VAL A 37 12.78 3.17 -2.84
N VAL A 38 13.73 2.69 -2.04
CA VAL A 38 13.52 1.61 -1.05
C VAL A 38 14.19 2.03 0.25
N ARG A 39 13.42 2.13 1.33
CA ARG A 39 13.95 2.52 2.66
C ARG A 39 13.19 1.86 3.78
N GLU A 40 13.84 1.74 4.93
CA GLU A 40 13.14 1.40 6.17
C GLU A 40 12.42 2.62 6.74
N THR A 41 11.28 2.40 7.37
CA THR A 41 10.50 3.44 8.04
C THR A 41 9.84 2.87 9.29
N LEU A 42 9.85 3.63 10.38
CA LEU A 42 9.23 3.25 11.64
C LEU A 42 7.81 3.77 11.69
N LEU A 43 6.83 2.88 11.74
CA LEU A 43 5.40 3.21 11.79
C LEU A 43 4.74 2.29 12.81
N TYR A 44 3.80 2.79 13.61
CA TYR A 44 3.06 1.95 14.57
C TYR A 44 3.97 1.10 15.49
N ASN A 45 5.12 1.63 15.90
CA ASN A 45 6.16 0.95 16.67
C ASN A 45 6.73 -0.32 15.98
N ARG A 46 6.71 -0.37 14.66
CA ARG A 46 7.24 -1.47 13.84
C ARG A 46 8.07 -0.91 12.69
N THR A 47 9.15 -1.60 12.34
CA THR A 47 9.96 -1.25 11.17
C THR A 47 9.37 -1.88 9.92
N PHE A 48 8.96 -1.04 8.98
CA PHE A 48 8.48 -1.43 7.67
C PHE A 48 9.54 -1.13 6.61
N VAL A 49 9.48 -1.84 5.49
CA VAL A 49 10.17 -1.45 4.27
C VAL A 49 9.18 -0.75 3.36
N LEU A 50 9.52 0.47 2.96
CA LEU A 50 8.76 1.27 2.03
C LEU A 50 9.46 1.28 0.68
N ALA A 51 8.74 0.85 -0.35
CA ALA A 51 9.17 0.87 -1.74
C ALA A 51 8.29 1.84 -2.54
N VAL A 52 8.89 2.67 -3.37
CA VAL A 52 8.19 3.62 -4.24
C VAL A 52 8.50 3.30 -5.67
N ALA A 53 7.48 3.00 -6.46
CA ALA A 53 7.60 2.75 -7.88
C ALA A 53 6.78 3.78 -8.66
N GLU A 54 7.33 4.22 -9.79
CA GLU A 54 6.58 4.94 -10.79
C GLU A 54 5.99 3.93 -11.76
N ASP A 55 4.67 3.91 -11.89
CA ASP A 55 4.00 3.07 -12.86
C ASP A 55 3.76 3.84 -14.15
N LYS A 56 4.60 3.51 -15.14
CA LYS A 56 4.51 4.05 -16.50
C LYS A 56 3.35 3.45 -17.30
N ALA A 57 2.87 2.25 -16.94
CA ALA A 57 1.70 1.65 -17.58
C ALA A 57 0.42 2.42 -17.22
N THR A 58 0.42 3.07 -16.06
CA THR A 58 -0.75 3.77 -15.53
C THR A 58 -0.63 5.31 -15.60
N ALA A 59 -0.01 5.86 -16.65
CA ALA A 59 0.11 7.30 -16.91
C ALA A 59 0.99 8.08 -15.90
N GLY A 60 2.09 7.48 -15.42
CA GLY A 60 3.05 8.14 -14.54
C GLY A 60 2.57 8.24 -13.09
N ARG A 61 1.68 7.32 -12.66
CA ARG A 61 1.22 7.25 -11.27
C ARG A 61 2.38 6.85 -10.37
N GLN A 62 2.47 7.47 -9.20
CA GLN A 62 3.37 7.02 -8.15
C GLN A 62 2.61 6.03 -7.26
N ALA A 63 3.19 4.86 -7.04
CA ALA A 63 2.69 3.85 -6.13
C ALA A 63 3.69 3.62 -5.00
N GLN A 64 3.19 3.63 -3.76
CA GLN A 64 3.94 3.34 -2.55
C GLN A 64 3.49 2.00 -1.99
N TYR A 65 4.44 1.13 -1.69
CA TYR A 65 4.20 -0.21 -1.18
C TYR A 65 4.87 -0.35 0.17
N LEU A 66 4.08 -0.70 1.18
CA LEU A 66 4.56 -0.91 2.54
C LEU A 66 4.65 -2.40 2.84
N PHE A 67 5.83 -2.83 3.26
CA PHE A 67 6.14 -4.22 3.55
C PHE A 67 6.48 -4.40 5.02
N LEU A 68 5.99 -5.49 5.61
CA LEU A 68 6.40 -5.96 6.92
C LEU A 68 6.82 -7.42 6.80
N SER A 69 8.03 -7.76 7.24
CA SER A 69 8.55 -9.13 7.18
C SER A 69 8.47 -9.77 5.78
N GLY A 70 8.57 -8.96 4.72
CA GLY A 70 8.51 -9.41 3.32
C GLY A 70 7.11 -9.41 2.69
N GLU A 71 6.04 -9.21 3.47
CA GLU A 71 4.66 -9.20 3.00
C GLU A 71 4.19 -7.77 2.74
N CYS A 72 3.63 -7.51 1.55
CA CYS A 72 3.00 -6.22 1.27
C CYS A 72 1.68 -6.13 2.03
N LEU A 73 1.59 -5.14 2.91
CA LEU A 73 0.43 -4.91 3.77
C LEU A 73 -0.40 -3.71 3.33
N GLN A 74 0.18 -2.80 2.54
CA GLN A 74 -0.45 -1.56 2.12
C GLN A 74 0.10 -1.11 0.77
N ILE A 75 -0.79 -0.66 -0.12
CA ILE A 75 -0.47 -0.01 -1.38
C ILE A 75 -1.16 1.35 -1.40
N ARG A 76 -0.42 2.41 -1.73
CA ARG A 76 -0.98 3.75 -1.89
C ARG A 76 -0.67 4.26 -3.28
N TYR A 77 -1.69 4.69 -4.01
CA TYR A 77 -1.57 5.29 -5.33
C TYR A 77 -1.80 6.79 -5.26
N PHE A 78 -1.02 7.52 -6.05
CA PHE A 78 -1.16 8.96 -6.24
C PHE A 78 -1.39 9.26 -7.72
N SER A 79 -2.49 9.97 -8.00
CA SER A 79 -2.89 10.37 -9.35
C SER A 79 -2.35 11.73 -9.78
N GLY A 80 -1.49 12.36 -8.97
CA GLY A 80 -0.97 13.71 -9.24
C GLY A 80 -1.98 14.78 -8.79
N SER A 81 -2.38 15.63 -9.74
CA SER A 81 -3.33 16.72 -9.46
C SER A 81 -4.80 16.34 -9.65
N LYS A 82 -5.09 15.16 -10.21
CA LYS A 82 -6.48 14.75 -10.52
C LYS A 82 -7.04 13.88 -9.40
N PRO A 83 -8.29 14.10 -8.95
CA PRO A 83 -8.91 13.20 -8.00
C PRO A 83 -9.19 11.82 -8.61
N TRP A 84 -9.24 10.80 -7.77
CA TRP A 84 -9.72 9.48 -8.16
C TRP A 84 -11.22 9.50 -8.43
N THR A 85 -11.64 8.77 -9.47
CA THR A 85 -13.05 8.42 -9.68
C THR A 85 -13.29 7.00 -9.18
N GLU A 86 -14.53 6.68 -8.85
CA GLU A 86 -14.88 5.33 -8.40
C GLU A 86 -14.60 4.27 -9.46
N GLU A 87 -14.84 4.59 -10.74
CA GLU A 87 -14.57 3.69 -11.86
C GLU A 87 -13.09 3.32 -11.90
N ARG A 88 -12.22 4.32 -11.80
CA ARG A 88 -10.77 4.12 -11.85
C ARG A 88 -10.24 3.43 -10.60
N ALA A 89 -10.81 3.72 -9.43
CA ALA A 89 -10.47 3.01 -8.20
C ALA A 89 -10.87 1.53 -8.28
N ARG A 90 -12.04 1.22 -8.87
CA ARG A 90 -12.50 -0.15 -9.12
C ARG A 90 -11.63 -0.88 -10.14
N GLU A 91 -11.17 -0.20 -11.19
CA GLU A 91 -10.21 -0.76 -12.15
C GLU A 91 -8.90 -1.17 -11.47
N VAL A 92 -8.33 -0.28 -10.65
CA VAL A 92 -7.12 -0.59 -9.88
C VAL A 92 -7.35 -1.77 -8.94
N TRP A 93 -8.46 -1.78 -8.21
CA TRP A 93 -8.79 -2.94 -7.39
C TRP A 93 -8.90 -4.22 -8.22
N LYS A 94 -9.51 -4.15 -9.39
CA LYS A 94 -9.70 -5.31 -10.27
C LYS A 94 -8.41 -5.88 -10.81
N GLU A 95 -7.47 -5.02 -11.18
CA GLU A 95 -6.13 -5.42 -11.59
C GLU A 95 -5.39 -6.17 -10.48
N GLU A 96 -5.64 -5.80 -9.22
CA GLU A 96 -4.91 -6.32 -8.06
C GLU A 96 -5.59 -7.54 -7.40
N PHE A 97 -6.92 -7.57 -7.32
CA PHE A 97 -7.68 -8.52 -6.50
C PHE A 97 -8.89 -9.16 -7.21
N GLY A 98 -9.16 -8.81 -8.47
CA GLY A 98 -10.40 -9.20 -9.15
C GLY A 98 -11.59 -8.34 -8.71
N ASP A 99 -12.82 -8.81 -8.82
CA ASP A 99 -13.98 -7.91 -8.65
C ASP A 99 -14.13 -7.36 -7.22
N LEU A 100 -14.26 -6.03 -7.10
CA LEU A 100 -14.46 -5.35 -5.82
C LEU A 100 -15.87 -5.66 -5.26
N PRO A 101 -16.00 -6.11 -4.00
CA PRO A 101 -17.31 -6.35 -3.41
C PRO A 101 -18.11 -5.06 -3.25
N GLY A 102 -19.43 -5.18 -3.29
CA GLY A 102 -20.34 -4.04 -3.31
C GLY A 102 -20.49 -3.26 -2.00
N ARG A 103 -19.74 -3.59 -0.92
CA ARG A 103 -19.85 -2.87 0.34
C ARG A 103 -19.06 -1.57 0.28
N LYS A 104 -19.81 -0.49 0.14
CA LYS A 104 -19.32 0.89 0.05
C LYS A 104 -19.87 1.70 1.22
N THR A 105 -18.99 2.39 1.93
CA THR A 105 -19.34 3.31 3.01
C THR A 105 -18.82 4.70 2.66
N GLU A 106 -19.69 5.69 2.67
CA GLU A 106 -19.29 7.09 2.46
C GLU A 106 -19.12 7.83 3.78
N GLN A 107 -18.01 8.54 3.89
CA GLN A 107 -17.74 9.49 4.97
C GLN A 107 -17.52 10.88 4.35
N GLU A 108 -17.36 11.90 5.21
CA GLU A 108 -17.16 13.30 4.81
C GLU A 108 -15.98 13.45 3.83
N ASN A 109 -14.83 12.90 4.19
CA ASN A 109 -13.57 13.08 3.46
C ASN A 109 -13.11 11.85 2.67
N VAL A 110 -13.82 10.72 2.76
CA VAL A 110 -13.40 9.46 2.12
C VAL A 110 -14.58 8.61 1.65
N VAL A 111 -14.33 7.74 0.69
CA VAL A 111 -15.15 6.57 0.36
C VAL A 111 -14.37 5.32 0.73
N LEU A 112 -14.99 4.43 1.48
CA LEU A 112 -14.41 3.13 1.82
C LEU A 112 -15.10 2.03 1.03
N PHE A 113 -14.30 1.09 0.54
CA PHE A 113 -14.77 -0.15 -0.05
C PHE A 113 -14.15 -1.33 0.71
N GLU A 114 -14.97 -2.33 0.99
CA GLU A 114 -14.53 -3.54 1.71
C GLU A 114 -14.35 -4.71 0.73
N GLY A 115 -13.19 -5.34 0.79
CA GLY A 115 -12.83 -6.57 0.11
C GLY A 115 -13.43 -7.81 0.79
N THR A 116 -13.51 -8.92 0.04
CA THR A 116 -14.16 -10.15 0.51
C THR A 116 -13.39 -10.79 1.66
N ASN A 117 -12.06 -10.60 1.70
CA ASN A 117 -11.21 -11.17 2.74
C ASN A 117 -10.81 -10.13 3.79
N GLY A 118 -11.50 -8.98 3.83
CA GLY A 118 -11.28 -7.91 4.81
C GLY A 118 -10.21 -6.89 4.42
N GLU A 119 -9.69 -6.95 3.19
CA GLU A 119 -8.93 -5.85 2.60
C GLU A 119 -9.82 -4.60 2.51
N GLU A 120 -9.24 -3.42 2.61
CA GLU A 120 -9.99 -2.17 2.50
C GLU A 120 -9.37 -1.29 1.42
N MET A 121 -10.22 -0.65 0.61
CA MET A 121 -9.82 0.46 -0.24
C MET A 121 -10.40 1.76 0.28
N VAL A 122 -9.57 2.78 0.43
CA VAL A 122 -9.96 4.14 0.84
C VAL A 122 -9.64 5.09 -0.29
N MET A 123 -10.68 5.72 -0.82
CA MET A 123 -10.57 6.78 -1.83
C MET A 123 -10.82 8.13 -1.17
N GLY A 124 -9.90 9.07 -1.33
CA GLY A 124 -10.06 10.41 -0.75
C GLY A 124 -11.09 11.26 -1.49
N LYS A 125 -11.65 12.23 -0.77
CA LYS A 125 -12.51 13.32 -1.28
C LYS A 125 -11.85 14.68 -0.99
N GLY A 126 -12.29 15.73 -1.70
CA GLY A 126 -11.80 17.09 -1.49
C GLY A 126 -10.28 17.18 -1.61
N LYS A 127 -9.60 17.71 -0.58
CA LYS A 127 -8.14 17.83 -0.54
C LYS A 127 -7.39 16.49 -0.61
N TYR A 128 -8.04 15.39 -0.23
CA TYR A 128 -7.48 14.04 -0.32
C TYR A 128 -7.81 13.33 -1.63
N GLY A 129 -8.55 13.98 -2.54
CA GLY A 129 -9.02 13.39 -3.80
C GLY A 129 -7.96 12.62 -4.61
N PRO A 130 -6.71 13.10 -4.70
CA PRO A 130 -5.66 12.38 -5.44
C PRO A 130 -5.10 11.11 -4.77
N ALA A 131 -5.55 10.78 -3.55
CA ALA A 131 -5.08 9.63 -2.79
C ALA A 131 -6.02 8.43 -2.94
N LEU A 132 -5.44 7.27 -3.24
CA LEU A 132 -6.10 5.97 -3.13
C LEU A 132 -5.23 5.05 -2.29
N LEU A 133 -5.83 4.41 -1.30
CA LEU A 133 -5.17 3.48 -0.40
C LEU A 133 -5.83 2.11 -0.51
N ILE A 134 -5.04 1.05 -0.59
CA ILE A 134 -5.48 -0.33 -0.41
C ILE A 134 -4.67 -0.92 0.73
N GLN A 135 -5.33 -1.59 1.67
CA GLN A 135 -4.64 -2.18 2.83
C GLN A 135 -5.20 -3.55 3.20
N SER A 136 -4.31 -4.38 3.72
CA SER A 136 -4.62 -5.71 4.24
C SER A 136 -5.35 -5.64 5.60
N PRO A 137 -6.11 -6.68 5.97
CA PRO A 137 -6.69 -6.82 7.30
C PRO A 137 -5.64 -6.71 8.42
N ARG A 138 -4.42 -7.20 8.17
CA ARG A 138 -3.33 -7.12 9.15
C ARG A 138 -2.85 -5.70 9.35
N MET A 139 -2.75 -4.91 8.28
CA MET A 139 -2.41 -3.49 8.40
C MET A 139 -3.45 -2.76 9.25
N THR A 140 -4.73 -3.01 8.97
CA THR A 140 -5.86 -2.50 9.76
C THR A 140 -5.73 -2.88 11.24
N LYS A 141 -5.40 -4.15 11.53
CA LYS A 141 -5.19 -4.62 12.90
C LYS A 141 -4.00 -3.95 13.59
N ILE A 142 -2.86 -3.81 12.90
CA ILE A 142 -1.66 -3.14 13.42
C ILE A 142 -2.00 -1.69 13.80
N ARG A 143 -2.69 -0.97 12.90
CA ARG A 143 -3.12 0.40 13.14
C ARG A 143 -4.06 0.49 14.35
N ASN A 144 -5.09 -0.34 14.39
CA ASN A 144 -6.09 -0.29 15.46
C ASN A 144 -5.47 -0.58 16.84
N LEU A 145 -4.60 -1.59 16.94
CA LEU A 145 -3.88 -1.89 18.19
C LEU A 145 -2.97 -0.75 18.64
N TRP A 146 -2.34 -0.05 17.68
CA TRP A 146 -1.53 1.10 18.01
C TRP A 146 -2.38 2.27 18.55
N VAL A 147 -3.55 2.51 17.93
CA VAL A 147 -4.52 3.54 18.35
C VAL A 147 -5.10 3.25 19.74
N GLU A 148 -5.45 2.00 20.03
CA GLU A 148 -5.91 1.58 21.36
C GLU A 148 -4.88 1.89 22.47
N GLY A 149 -3.59 1.91 22.12
CA GLY A 149 -2.51 2.29 23.02
C GLY A 149 -2.22 3.80 23.09
N GLN A 150 -2.94 4.64 22.33
CA GLN A 150 -2.75 6.09 22.34
C GLN A 150 -3.72 6.80 23.31
N PRO A 151 -3.38 8.01 23.78
CA PRO A 151 -4.30 8.85 24.55
C PRO A 151 -5.61 9.15 23.80
N PRO A 152 -6.75 9.37 24.50
CA PRO A 152 -8.07 9.61 23.87
C PRO A 152 -8.12 10.80 22.89
N GLU A 153 -7.24 11.78 23.05
CA GLU A 153 -7.07 12.91 22.14
C GLU A 153 -6.49 12.53 20.77
N PHE A 154 -5.84 11.35 20.65
CA PHE A 154 -5.39 10.79 19.38
C PHE A 154 -6.54 10.11 18.63
N GLN A 155 -7.49 10.92 18.15
CA GLN A 155 -8.52 10.43 17.22
C GLN A 155 -7.92 10.30 15.82
N MET A 156 -7.64 9.07 15.40
CA MET A 156 -7.30 8.78 14.01
C MET A 156 -8.56 8.75 13.16
N ARG A 157 -8.75 9.80 12.35
CA ARG A 157 -9.76 9.82 11.29
C ARG A 157 -9.23 9.09 10.06
N ARG A 158 -10.09 8.47 9.25
CA ARG A 158 -9.67 7.66 8.08
C ARG A 158 -8.93 8.49 7.03
N GLU A 159 -9.21 9.78 6.94
CA GLU A 159 -8.45 10.70 6.08
C GLU A 159 -6.99 10.88 6.49
N ASN A 160 -6.62 10.61 7.75
CA ASN A 160 -5.22 10.65 8.19
C ASN A 160 -4.39 9.54 7.53
N ASP A 161 -5.02 8.43 7.16
CA ASP A 161 -4.39 7.35 6.39
C ASP A 161 -4.06 7.80 4.94
N LEU A 162 -4.63 8.91 4.48
CA LEU A 162 -4.43 9.51 3.15
C LEU A 162 -3.51 10.74 3.17
N ASP A 163 -3.19 11.29 4.34
CA ASP A 163 -2.34 12.48 4.45
C ASP A 163 -0.87 12.12 4.22
N PHE A 164 -0.33 12.48 3.05
CA PHE A 164 1.05 12.19 2.65
C PHE A 164 2.12 12.88 3.53
N SER A 165 1.79 14.03 4.13
CA SER A 165 2.73 14.82 4.93
C SER A 165 3.13 14.10 6.22
N LEU A 166 2.25 13.25 6.75
CA LEU A 166 2.48 12.45 7.95
C LEU A 166 3.48 11.29 7.75
N TRP A 167 3.89 11.00 6.50
CA TRP A 167 4.70 9.82 6.15
C TRP A 167 6.07 10.15 5.53
N GLY A 168 6.49 11.42 5.57
CA GLY A 168 7.84 11.83 5.14
C GLY A 168 8.06 11.81 3.63
N PHE A 169 7.03 12.09 2.83
CA PHE A 169 7.13 12.40 1.40
C PHE A 169 6.52 13.78 1.19
N GLY A 170 7.35 14.77 0.86
CA GLY A 170 6.92 16.17 0.78
C GLY A 170 6.13 16.52 -0.48
N PRO A 171 5.87 17.81 -0.71
CA PRO A 171 5.17 18.67 0.25
C PRO A 171 3.73 18.17 0.43
N ALA A 172 2.96 18.74 1.38
CA ALA A 172 1.50 18.69 1.24
C ALA A 172 1.15 19.15 -0.18
N ALA A 173 0.07 18.64 -0.79
CA ALA A 173 -0.45 19.27 -2.01
C ALA A 173 -0.46 20.77 -1.74
N GLU A 174 0.35 21.54 -2.47
CA GLU A 174 0.48 22.97 -2.20
C GLU A 174 -0.95 23.50 -2.17
N ASP A 175 -1.35 24.06 -1.03
CA ASP A 175 -2.55 24.88 -0.96
C ASP A 175 -2.33 25.92 -2.04
N GLY A 176 -3.07 25.74 -3.14
CA GLY A 176 -2.81 26.47 -4.36
C GLY A 176 -2.67 27.94 -4.03
N ASP A 177 -1.59 28.55 -4.49
CA ASP A 177 -1.57 29.99 -4.66
C ASP A 177 -2.69 30.30 -5.64
N ALA A 178 -3.83 30.66 -5.07
CA ALA A 178 -4.90 31.36 -5.74
C ALA A 178 -4.34 32.72 -6.17
N LYS A 179 -3.84 32.78 -7.41
CA LYS A 179 -3.81 33.99 -8.23
C LYS A 179 -4.16 33.68 -9.67
#